data_AF-A0A318VCX9-F1
#
_entry.id   AF-A0A318VCX9-F1
#
_cell.length_a   1.000
_cell.length_b   1.000
_cell.length_c   1.000
_cell.angle_alpha   90.00
_cell.angle_beta   90.00
_cell.angle_gamma   90.00
#
_symmetry.space_group_name_H-M   'P 1'
#
loop_
_entity.id
_entity.type
_entity.pdbx_description
1 polymer ?
#
loop_
_entity_poly.entity_id
_entity_poly.type
_entity_poly.pdbx_seq_one_letter_code
_entity_poly.pdbx_strand_id
1 'polypeptide(L)'
;MQNKVRIVLVNTSHPGNIGGAARAMKNMGLADLYLVAPKQYPSDEAVSRASGATDILDNAVVVETLEEALADCQLVIGTSARERNIPWPLVDPRQAADLVYDEGLVTAFVFGREDRGLTNEELQRCNYHVHIPSVETFSSLNLGAAVQVIAYELRMKSLLMKDAPVVTSKWDVPAANVEQIDYLLEHLEKVLVQTEFLDPEMPMQVMTRFRRMFQRSRLDQQEVGMLRGMLTSMEKKMKS
;
A
#
# COMPACT_ATOMS: atom_id res chain seq x y z
N MET A 1 12.19 0.44 -18.30
CA MET A 1 11.70 -0.56 -17.32
C MET A 1 10.45 -0.01 -16.70
N GLN A 2 9.40 -0.81 -16.57
CA GLN A 2 8.15 -0.39 -15.95
C GLN A 2 8.27 -0.64 -14.45
N ASN A 3 8.09 0.39 -13.62
CA ASN A 3 8.04 0.21 -12.17
C ASN A 3 6.95 -0.81 -11.83
N LYS A 4 7.25 -1.73 -10.91
CA LYS A 4 6.28 -2.74 -10.48
C LYS A 4 5.23 -2.06 -9.60
N VAL A 5 4.11 -1.72 -10.21
CA VAL A 5 2.97 -1.09 -9.54
C VAL A 5 1.83 -2.10 -9.45
N ARG A 6 1.44 -2.40 -8.23
CA ARG A 6 0.30 -3.25 -7.87
C ARG A 6 -0.91 -2.39 -7.52
N ILE A 7 -2.06 -2.73 -8.06
CA ILE A 7 -3.36 -2.18 -7.65
C ILE A 7 -4.02 -3.19 -6.71
N VAL A 8 -4.31 -2.77 -5.49
CA VAL A 8 -4.94 -3.60 -4.45
C VAL A 8 -6.35 -3.08 -4.18
N LEU A 9 -7.37 -3.91 -4.41
CA LEU A 9 -8.77 -3.58 -4.14
C LEU A 9 -9.24 -4.33 -2.89
N VAL A 10 -9.58 -3.59 -1.83
CA VAL A 10 -9.94 -4.16 -0.54
C VAL A 10 -11.46 -4.31 -0.42
N ASN A 11 -11.91 -5.56 -0.25
CA ASN A 11 -13.28 -5.93 0.07
C ASN A 11 -14.31 -5.31 -0.90
N THR A 12 -13.99 -5.29 -2.20
CA THR A 12 -14.86 -4.71 -3.23
C THR A 12 -16.24 -5.37 -3.17
N SER A 13 -17.29 -4.55 -3.07
CA SER A 13 -18.66 -5.03 -2.89
C SER A 13 -19.31 -5.39 -4.22
N HIS A 14 -19.11 -4.58 -5.26
CA HIS A 14 -19.73 -4.80 -6.56
C HIS A 14 -18.69 -5.32 -7.56
N PRO A 15 -18.86 -6.54 -8.13
CA PRO A 15 -17.89 -7.10 -9.06
C PRO A 15 -17.70 -6.25 -10.33
N GLY A 16 -18.73 -5.50 -10.76
CA GLY A 16 -18.60 -4.56 -11.87
C GLY A 16 -17.55 -3.47 -11.66
N ASN A 17 -17.24 -3.10 -10.41
CA ASN A 17 -16.15 -2.16 -10.10
C ASN A 17 -14.77 -2.80 -10.28
N ILE A 18 -14.63 -4.11 -10.01
CA ILE A 18 -13.39 -4.86 -10.29
C ILE A 18 -13.12 -4.84 -11.80
N GLY A 19 -14.14 -5.11 -12.62
CA GLY A 19 -14.05 -5.00 -14.07
C GLY A 19 -13.70 -3.59 -14.54
N GLY A 20 -14.35 -2.56 -13.98
CA GLY A 20 -14.03 -1.17 -14.29
C GLY A 20 -12.60 -0.77 -13.93
N ALA A 21 -12.08 -1.23 -12.79
CA ALA A 21 -10.70 -1.03 -12.37
C ALA A 21 -9.71 -1.74 -13.32
N ALA A 22 -9.95 -3.01 -13.66
CA ALA A 22 -9.14 -3.75 -14.62
C ALA A 22 -9.07 -3.04 -15.99
N ARG A 23 -10.21 -2.54 -16.49
CA ARG A 23 -10.24 -1.74 -17.71
C ARG A 23 -9.39 -0.47 -17.60
N ALA A 24 -9.52 0.26 -16.50
CA ALA A 24 -8.75 1.47 -16.25
C ALA A 24 -7.24 1.21 -16.18
N MET A 25 -6.84 0.11 -15.52
CA MET A 25 -5.46 -0.38 -15.46
C MET A 25 -4.91 -0.66 -16.86
N LYS A 26 -5.62 -1.47 -17.66
CA LYS A 26 -5.17 -1.87 -18.99
C LYS A 26 -4.99 -0.67 -19.92
N ASN A 27 -5.93 0.28 -19.89
CA ASN A 27 -5.84 1.53 -20.67
C ASN A 27 -4.57 2.33 -20.38
N MET A 28 -4.04 2.23 -19.16
CA MET A 28 -2.87 2.97 -18.70
C MET A 28 -1.60 2.10 -18.62
N GLY A 29 -1.67 0.84 -19.06
CA GLY A 29 -0.55 -0.09 -19.13
C GLY A 29 -0.21 -0.78 -17.81
N LEU A 30 -1.10 -0.77 -16.80
CA LEU A 30 -0.92 -1.53 -15.57
C LEU A 30 -1.52 -2.94 -15.72
N ALA A 31 -0.97 -3.92 -15.01
CA ALA A 31 -1.38 -5.33 -15.10
C ALA A 31 -1.53 -6.05 -13.75
N ASP A 32 -0.76 -5.68 -12.72
CA ASP A 32 -0.77 -6.38 -11.43
C ASP A 32 -1.99 -5.96 -10.58
N LEU A 33 -3.04 -6.80 -10.59
CA LEU A 33 -4.26 -6.64 -9.80
C LEU A 33 -4.30 -7.63 -8.64
N TYR A 34 -4.51 -7.12 -7.43
CA TYR A 34 -4.73 -7.90 -6.22
C TYR A 34 -6.09 -7.58 -5.62
N LEU A 35 -6.82 -8.61 -5.21
CA LEU A 35 -8.14 -8.51 -4.61
C LEU A 35 -8.08 -9.08 -3.20
N VAL A 36 -8.34 -8.25 -2.19
CA VAL A 36 -8.34 -8.66 -0.78
C VAL A 36 -9.78 -8.96 -0.34
N ALA A 37 -10.09 -10.24 -0.17
CA ALA A 37 -11.41 -10.76 0.19
C ALA A 37 -12.57 -10.06 -0.55
N PRO A 38 -12.60 -10.08 -1.90
CA PRO A 38 -13.70 -9.51 -2.67
C PRO A 38 -15.01 -10.24 -2.35
N LYS A 39 -16.14 -9.53 -2.27
CA LYS A 39 -17.43 -10.17 -1.94
C LYS A 39 -17.90 -11.17 -3.00
N GLN A 40 -17.53 -10.92 -4.25
CA GLN A 40 -17.89 -11.78 -5.38
C GLN A 40 -16.80 -11.74 -6.44
N TYR A 41 -16.03 -12.83 -6.55
CA TYR A 41 -15.03 -13.02 -7.60
C TYR A 41 -14.69 -14.51 -7.74
N PRO A 42 -14.53 -15.06 -8.95
CA PRO A 42 -14.77 -14.45 -10.26
C PRO A 42 -16.25 -14.11 -10.51
N SER A 43 -16.54 -13.25 -11.50
CA SER A 43 -17.92 -12.83 -11.83
C SER A 43 -18.05 -12.40 -13.29
N ASP A 44 -19.12 -12.87 -13.95
CA ASP A 44 -19.47 -12.46 -15.33
C ASP A 44 -19.69 -10.95 -15.45
N GLU A 45 -20.16 -10.30 -14.38
CA GLU A 45 -20.32 -8.85 -14.34
C GLU A 45 -18.96 -8.15 -14.40
N ALA A 46 -17.96 -8.65 -13.68
CA ALA A 46 -16.60 -8.11 -13.75
C ALA A 46 -16.03 -8.28 -15.16
N VAL A 47 -16.19 -9.45 -15.77
CA VAL A 47 -15.75 -9.75 -17.14
C VAL A 47 -16.41 -8.81 -18.16
N SER A 48 -17.73 -8.65 -18.08
CA SER A 48 -18.49 -7.75 -18.95
C SER A 48 -18.01 -6.29 -18.83
N ARG A 49 -17.78 -5.82 -17.59
CA ARG A 49 -17.36 -4.43 -17.33
C ARG A 49 -15.88 -4.18 -17.68
N ALA A 50 -15.05 -5.21 -17.70
CA ALA A 50 -13.64 -5.12 -18.09
C ALA A 50 -13.44 -4.81 -19.58
N SER A 51 -14.42 -5.09 -20.45
CA SER A 51 -14.42 -4.68 -21.87
C SER A 51 -13.09 -4.95 -22.59
N GLY A 52 -12.61 -6.20 -22.52
CA GLY A 52 -11.35 -6.63 -23.17
C GLY A 52 -10.10 -6.60 -22.27
N ALA A 53 -10.23 -6.20 -21.01
CA ALA A 53 -9.21 -6.34 -19.98
C ALA A 53 -9.32 -7.65 -19.17
N THR A 54 -9.76 -8.73 -19.82
CA THR A 54 -9.97 -10.04 -19.17
C THR A 54 -8.66 -10.66 -18.71
N ASP A 55 -7.56 -10.44 -19.42
CA ASP A 55 -6.21 -10.83 -19.01
C ASP A 55 -5.81 -10.29 -17.63
N ILE A 56 -6.19 -9.07 -17.26
CA ILE A 56 -5.94 -8.55 -15.90
C ILE A 56 -6.78 -9.28 -14.87
N LEU A 57 -8.02 -9.63 -15.20
CA LEU A 57 -8.89 -10.40 -14.32
C LEU A 57 -8.39 -11.85 -14.15
N ASP A 58 -8.02 -12.48 -15.25
CA ASP A 58 -7.54 -13.87 -15.28
C ASP A 58 -6.24 -14.04 -14.48
N ASN A 59 -5.38 -13.01 -14.47
CA ASN A 59 -4.15 -12.98 -13.69
C ASN A 59 -4.30 -12.30 -12.32
N ALA A 60 -5.51 -11.89 -11.92
CA ALA A 60 -5.71 -11.23 -10.63
C ALA A 60 -5.42 -12.19 -9.48
N VAL A 61 -4.65 -11.73 -8.50
CA VAL A 61 -4.32 -12.52 -7.30
C VAL A 61 -5.36 -12.23 -6.23
N VAL A 62 -6.04 -13.27 -5.76
CA VAL A 62 -7.02 -13.18 -4.67
C VAL A 62 -6.36 -13.65 -3.38
N VAL A 63 -6.43 -12.81 -2.34
CA VAL A 63 -5.89 -13.09 -1.00
C VAL A 63 -6.93 -12.77 0.06
N GLU A 64 -6.76 -13.30 1.27
CA GLU A 64 -7.72 -13.10 2.36
C GLU A 64 -7.44 -11.80 3.14
N THR A 65 -6.17 -11.43 3.25
CA THR A 65 -5.71 -10.33 4.12
C THR A 65 -4.98 -9.24 3.34
N LEU A 66 -4.96 -8.02 3.90
CA LEU A 66 -4.20 -6.92 3.30
C LEU A 66 -2.69 -7.14 3.46
N GLU A 67 -2.28 -7.77 4.55
CA GLU A 67 -0.95 -8.27 4.86
C GLU A 67 -0.36 -9.05 3.66
N GLU A 68 -1.07 -10.08 3.20
CA GLU A 68 -0.68 -10.93 2.07
C GLU A 68 -0.54 -10.13 0.77
N ALA A 69 -1.46 -9.18 0.51
CA ALA A 69 -1.39 -8.34 -0.68
C ALA A 69 -0.22 -7.35 -0.68
N LEU A 70 0.38 -7.08 0.48
CA LEU A 70 1.42 -6.06 0.65
C LEU A 70 2.80 -6.62 0.96
N ALA A 71 2.92 -7.89 1.33
CA ALA A 71 4.12 -8.49 1.94
C ALA A 71 5.45 -8.15 1.23
N ASP A 72 5.48 -8.26 -0.11
CA ASP A 72 6.66 -8.01 -0.95
C ASP A 72 6.78 -6.56 -1.46
N CYS A 73 5.83 -5.69 -1.13
CA CYS A 73 5.89 -4.28 -1.48
C CYS A 73 6.82 -3.52 -0.53
N GLN A 74 7.47 -2.48 -1.05
CA GLN A 74 8.36 -1.60 -0.29
C GLN A 74 7.74 -0.21 -0.06
N LEU A 75 6.79 0.17 -0.92
CA LEU A 75 6.02 1.40 -0.81
C LEU A 75 4.53 1.09 -0.89
N VAL A 76 3.76 1.58 0.07
CA VAL A 76 2.30 1.40 0.12
C VAL A 76 1.62 2.76 0.19
N ILE A 77 0.74 3.02 -0.77
CA ILE A 77 -0.01 4.28 -0.89
C ILE A 77 -1.51 3.97 -0.81
N GLY A 78 -2.17 4.38 0.27
CA GLY A 78 -3.60 4.15 0.48
C GLY A 78 -4.45 5.33 0.01
N THR A 79 -5.53 5.08 -0.72
CA THR A 79 -6.45 6.17 -1.11
C THR A 79 -7.31 6.61 0.08
N SER A 80 -7.38 7.92 0.33
CA SER A 80 -8.23 8.51 1.38
C SER A 80 -8.90 9.80 0.92
N ALA A 81 -10.17 9.96 1.29
CA ALA A 81 -10.92 11.20 1.08
C ALA A 81 -10.85 12.17 2.27
N ARG A 82 -10.20 11.80 3.39
CA ARG A 82 -10.25 12.57 4.65
C ARG A 82 -8.91 12.62 5.38
N GLU A 83 -8.66 13.75 6.03
CA GLU A 83 -7.65 13.91 7.08
C GLU A 83 -8.12 13.21 8.38
N ARG A 84 -7.20 12.56 9.09
CA ARG A 84 -7.50 11.79 10.33
C ARG A 84 -6.54 12.18 11.47
N ASN A 85 -6.86 11.71 12.69
CA ASN A 85 -6.24 12.15 13.96
C ASN A 85 -4.71 11.99 14.08
N ILE A 86 -4.10 11.01 13.41
CA ILE A 86 -2.63 10.93 13.29
C ILE A 86 -2.32 11.33 11.84
N PRO A 87 -1.49 12.37 11.61
CA PRO A 87 -1.22 12.83 10.26
C PRO A 87 -0.24 11.88 9.57
N TRP A 88 -0.73 11.01 8.68
CA TRP A 88 0.12 10.43 7.65
C TRP A 88 0.43 11.48 6.59
N PRO A 89 1.59 11.38 5.91
CA PRO A 89 1.87 12.26 4.78
C PRO A 89 0.77 12.11 3.72
N LEU A 90 0.08 13.21 3.43
CA LEU A 90 -0.94 13.30 2.40
C LEU A 90 -0.30 13.81 1.11
N VAL A 91 -0.59 13.14 -0.01
CA VAL A 91 -0.11 13.53 -1.34
C VAL A 91 -1.28 13.56 -2.33
N ASP A 92 -1.13 14.32 -3.40
CA ASP A 92 -2.04 14.24 -4.55
C ASP A 92 -1.60 13.11 -5.53
N PRO A 93 -2.43 12.75 -6.53
CA PRO A 93 -2.10 11.70 -7.50
C PRO A 93 -0.80 11.92 -8.28
N ARG A 94 -0.44 13.18 -8.57
CA ARG A 94 0.77 13.51 -9.32
C ARG A 94 2.01 13.33 -8.46
N GLN A 95 1.96 13.84 -7.23
CA GLN A 95 3.01 13.64 -6.22
C GLN A 95 3.18 12.15 -5.91
N ALA A 96 2.09 11.38 -5.83
CA ALA A 96 2.16 9.94 -5.66
C ALA A 96 2.87 9.25 -6.84
N ALA A 97 2.62 9.70 -8.07
CA ALA A 97 3.35 9.20 -9.24
C ALA A 97 4.84 9.56 -9.20
N ASP A 98 5.20 10.75 -8.71
CA ASP A 98 6.61 11.13 -8.51
C ASP A 98 7.33 10.15 -7.56
N LEU A 99 6.74 9.82 -6.41
CA LEU A 99 7.29 8.87 -5.44
C LEU A 99 7.61 7.50 -6.08
N VAL A 100 6.70 6.98 -6.91
CA VAL A 100 6.90 5.67 -7.57
C VAL A 100 8.11 5.68 -8.49
N TYR A 101 8.30 6.75 -9.27
CA TYR A 101 9.34 6.83 -10.30
C TYR A 101 10.68 7.30 -9.77
N ASP A 102 10.71 8.08 -8.70
CA ASP A 102 11.94 8.58 -8.11
C ASP A 102 12.70 7.50 -7.33
N GLU A 103 12.01 6.45 -6.89
CA GLU A 103 12.59 5.43 -6.01
C GLU A 103 12.69 4.04 -6.65
N GLY A 104 11.88 3.75 -7.66
CA GLY A 104 11.90 2.46 -8.36
C GLY A 104 11.52 1.27 -7.48
N LEU A 105 10.81 1.51 -6.38
CA LEU A 105 10.38 0.49 -5.42
C LEU A 105 9.16 -0.31 -5.93
N VAL A 106 9.03 -1.55 -5.45
CA VAL A 106 7.78 -2.31 -5.62
C VAL A 106 6.69 -1.60 -4.84
N THR A 107 5.70 -1.06 -5.54
CA THR A 107 4.70 -0.16 -4.95
C THR A 107 3.29 -0.73 -5.06
N ALA A 108 2.53 -0.67 -3.96
CA ALA A 108 1.10 -0.96 -3.94
C ALA A 108 0.27 0.32 -3.78
N PHE A 109 -0.73 0.51 -4.64
CA PHE A 109 -1.83 1.44 -4.41
C PHE A 109 -3.03 0.70 -3.86
N VAL A 110 -3.48 1.07 -2.67
CA VAL A 110 -4.56 0.39 -1.95
C VAL A 110 -5.83 1.21 -2.04
N PHE A 111 -6.89 0.61 -2.58
CA PHE A 111 -8.21 1.21 -2.71
C PHE A 111 -9.19 0.48 -1.80
N GLY A 112 -9.99 1.27 -1.07
CA GLY A 112 -10.95 0.74 -0.11
C GLY A 112 -12.31 0.39 -0.69
N ARG A 113 -13.22 0.05 0.24
CA ARG A 113 -14.63 -0.28 -0.03
C ARG A 113 -15.37 0.93 -0.59
N GLU A 114 -16.38 0.70 -1.42
CA GLU A 114 -17.12 1.76 -2.09
C GLU A 114 -17.87 2.71 -1.14
N ASP A 115 -18.39 2.18 -0.04
CA ASP A 115 -19.22 2.93 0.91
C ASP A 115 -18.42 3.59 2.05
N ARG A 116 -17.29 2.99 2.44
CA ARG A 116 -16.54 3.36 3.65
C ARG A 116 -15.06 3.66 3.41
N GLY A 117 -14.53 3.35 2.23
CA GLY A 117 -13.10 3.42 1.96
C GLY A 117 -12.30 2.42 2.78
N LEU A 118 -11.07 2.81 3.14
CA LEU A 118 -10.17 2.02 3.97
C LEU A 118 -10.44 2.25 5.47
N THR A 119 -10.34 1.19 6.25
CA THR A 119 -10.40 1.24 7.71
C THR A 119 -9.17 1.97 8.27
N ASN A 120 -9.23 2.35 9.56
CA ASN A 120 -8.07 2.97 10.20
C ASN A 120 -6.87 2.02 10.22
N GLU A 121 -7.10 0.73 10.45
CA GLU A 121 -6.07 -0.30 10.48
C GLU A 121 -5.40 -0.47 9.10
N GLU A 122 -6.20 -0.55 8.04
CA GLU A 122 -5.71 -0.62 6.66
C GLU A 122 -4.88 0.62 6.28
N LEU A 123 -5.33 1.82 6.67
CA LEU A 123 -4.58 3.06 6.43
C LEU A 123 -3.29 3.16 7.22
N GLN A 124 -3.22 2.57 8.42
CA GLN A 124 -2.01 2.53 9.23
C GLN A 124 -0.90 1.71 8.58
N ARG A 125 -1.24 0.78 7.67
CA ARG A 125 -0.27 0.00 6.89
C ARG A 125 0.36 0.79 5.74
N CYS A 126 -0.21 1.95 5.39
CA CYS A 126 0.28 2.75 4.27
C CYS A 126 1.39 3.73 4.70
N ASN A 127 2.40 3.90 3.84
CA ASN A 127 3.44 4.91 4.03
C ASN A 127 2.90 6.32 3.75
N TYR A 128 2.07 6.44 2.70
CA TYR A 128 1.44 7.68 2.25
C TYR A 128 -0.06 7.47 2.07
N HIS A 129 -0.83 8.54 2.27
CA HIS A 129 -2.22 8.59 1.85
C HIS A 129 -2.31 9.46 0.60
N VAL A 130 -3.01 8.97 -0.42
CA VAL A 130 -3.29 9.77 -1.62
C VAL A 130 -4.72 10.28 -1.59
N HIS A 131 -4.86 11.59 -1.74
CA HIS A 131 -6.16 12.25 -1.86
C HIS A 131 -6.32 12.77 -3.29
N ILE A 132 -7.37 12.30 -3.99
CA ILE A 132 -7.72 12.82 -5.31
C ILE A 132 -8.50 14.12 -5.10
N PRO A 133 -7.96 15.29 -5.51
CA PRO A 133 -8.68 16.54 -5.39
C PRO A 133 -10.00 16.47 -6.15
N SER A 134 -11.08 16.78 -5.47
CA SER A 134 -12.45 16.72 -5.97
C SER A 134 -13.28 17.85 -5.36
N VAL A 135 -14.50 18.06 -5.85
CA VAL A 135 -15.39 19.10 -5.29
C VAL A 135 -15.75 18.71 -3.85
N GLU A 136 -15.56 19.63 -2.90
CA GLU A 136 -15.73 19.37 -1.46
C GLU A 136 -17.13 18.82 -1.11
N THR A 137 -18.16 19.26 -1.82
CA THR A 137 -19.55 18.83 -1.61
C THR A 137 -19.83 17.42 -2.16
N PHE A 138 -18.94 16.85 -2.97
CA PHE A 138 -19.11 15.54 -3.58
C PHE A 138 -17.74 14.87 -3.89
N SER A 139 -17.03 14.49 -2.83
CA SER A 139 -15.63 14.04 -2.90
C SER A 139 -15.43 12.52 -3.00
N SER A 140 -16.51 11.73 -3.03
CA SER A 140 -16.44 10.28 -3.15
C SER A 140 -16.47 9.85 -4.62
N LEU A 141 -15.31 9.44 -5.14
CA LEU A 141 -15.21 8.89 -6.49
C LEU A 141 -15.62 7.42 -6.50
N ASN A 142 -16.24 6.98 -7.61
CA ASN A 142 -16.41 5.55 -7.89
C ASN A 142 -15.03 4.86 -7.94
N LEU A 143 -14.96 3.60 -7.48
CA LEU A 143 -13.71 2.84 -7.39
C LEU A 143 -12.93 2.77 -8.72
N GLY A 144 -13.60 2.44 -9.83
CA GLY A 144 -12.97 2.39 -11.14
C GLY A 144 -12.47 3.75 -11.61
N ALA A 145 -13.19 4.84 -11.28
CA ALA A 145 -12.77 6.21 -11.59
C ALA A 145 -11.55 6.63 -10.76
N ALA A 146 -11.51 6.29 -9.47
CA ALA A 146 -10.35 6.55 -8.62
C ALA A 146 -9.10 5.81 -9.14
N VAL A 147 -9.23 4.53 -9.49
CA VAL A 147 -8.16 3.75 -10.13
C VAL A 147 -7.73 4.41 -11.44
N GLN A 148 -8.67 4.89 -12.26
CA GLN A 148 -8.37 5.55 -13.52
C GLN A 148 -7.53 6.83 -13.36
N VAL A 149 -7.82 7.66 -12.35
CA VAL A 149 -7.05 8.89 -12.09
C VAL A 149 -5.62 8.56 -11.67
N ILE A 150 -5.44 7.63 -10.74
CA ILE A 150 -4.11 7.20 -10.27
C ILE A 150 -3.32 6.56 -11.43
N ALA A 151 -3.94 5.63 -12.16
CA ALA A 151 -3.30 4.96 -13.29
C ALA A 151 -2.91 5.95 -14.40
N TYR A 152 -3.73 6.98 -14.63
CA TYR A 152 -3.42 8.03 -15.60
C TYR A 152 -2.20 8.86 -15.18
N GLU A 153 -2.11 9.34 -13.93
CA GLU A 153 -0.93 10.12 -13.48
C GLU A 153 0.35 9.26 -13.51
N LEU A 154 0.26 7.97 -13.17
CA LEU A 154 1.37 7.02 -13.34
C LEU A 154 1.79 6.88 -14.81
N ARG A 155 0.84 6.83 -15.74
CA ARG A 155 1.09 6.77 -17.18
C ARG A 155 1.75 8.06 -17.69
N MET A 156 1.28 9.21 -17.22
CA MET A 156 1.85 10.53 -17.55
C MET A 156 3.29 10.63 -17.07
N LYS A 157 3.58 10.27 -15.82
CA LYS A 157 4.94 10.23 -15.29
C LYS A 157 5.82 9.25 -16.09
N SER A 158 5.29 8.07 -16.45
CA SER A 158 5.98 7.10 -17.31
C SER A 158 6.43 7.69 -18.65
N LEU A 159 5.54 8.46 -19.29
CA LEU A 159 5.81 9.10 -20.57
C LEU A 159 6.88 10.19 -20.45
N LEU A 160 6.85 10.97 -19.37
CA LEU A 160 7.86 12.00 -19.09
C LEU A 160 9.24 11.39 -18.82
N MET A 161 9.28 10.22 -18.16
CA MET A 161 10.52 9.53 -17.81
C MET A 161 11.06 8.61 -18.92
N LYS A 162 10.40 8.52 -20.08
CA LYS A 162 10.74 7.56 -21.15
C LYS A 162 12.20 7.68 -21.62
N ASP A 163 12.73 8.90 -21.64
CA ASP A 163 14.11 9.21 -22.05
C ASP A 163 15.00 9.64 -20.86
N ALA A 164 14.49 9.55 -19.63
CA ALA A 164 15.26 9.87 -18.44
C ALA A 164 16.20 8.70 -18.08
N PRO A 165 17.42 8.98 -17.59
CA PRO A 165 18.27 7.95 -17.04
C PRO A 165 17.54 7.22 -15.90
N VAL A 166 17.68 5.89 -15.88
CA VAL A 166 17.08 5.05 -14.85
C VAL A 166 17.62 5.49 -13.49
N VAL A 167 16.75 5.99 -12.61
CA VAL A 167 17.10 6.22 -11.21
C VAL A 167 17.19 4.85 -10.56
N THR A 168 18.39 4.31 -10.44
CA THR A 168 18.65 3.18 -9.55
C THR A 168 18.56 3.66 -8.11
N SER A 169 18.17 2.77 -7.19
CA SER A 169 18.26 3.02 -5.74
C SER A 169 19.56 3.78 -5.42
N LYS A 170 19.45 4.89 -4.69
CA LYS A 170 20.60 5.66 -4.21
C LYS A 170 21.42 4.89 -3.16
N TRP A 171 20.90 3.78 -2.68
CA TRP A 171 21.41 2.97 -1.58
C TRP A 171 21.88 1.61 -2.08
N ASP A 172 22.96 1.13 -1.47
CA ASP A 172 23.62 -0.15 -1.73
C ASP A 172 22.85 -1.35 -1.18
N VAL A 173 22.01 -1.14 -0.17
CA VAL A 173 21.11 -2.15 0.40
C VAL A 173 19.67 -1.91 -0.09
N PRO A 174 18.94 -2.95 -0.53
CA PRO A 174 17.53 -2.80 -0.90
C PRO A 174 16.66 -2.32 0.25
N ALA A 175 15.63 -1.51 -0.07
CA ALA A 175 14.61 -1.14 0.91
C ALA A 175 13.93 -2.39 1.50
N ALA A 176 13.62 -2.35 2.80
CA ALA A 176 12.87 -3.40 3.44
C ALA A 176 11.44 -3.43 2.90
N ASN A 177 10.90 -4.64 2.72
CA ASN A 177 9.51 -4.82 2.33
C ASN A 177 8.58 -4.74 3.56
N VAL A 178 7.27 -4.70 3.31
CA VAL A 178 6.25 -4.61 4.36
C VAL A 178 6.36 -5.77 5.35
N GLU A 179 6.58 -7.00 4.89
CA GLU A 179 6.72 -8.18 5.75
C GLU A 179 7.89 -8.05 6.74
N GLN A 180 9.05 -7.57 6.28
CA GLN A 180 10.22 -7.34 7.13
C GLN A 180 9.96 -6.27 8.20
N ILE A 181 9.24 -5.20 7.84
CA ILE A 181 8.83 -4.17 8.79
C ILE A 181 7.79 -4.70 9.79
N ASP A 182 6.85 -5.54 9.34
CA ASP A 182 5.86 -6.17 10.21
C ASP A 182 6.54 -7.09 11.23
N TYR A 183 7.48 -7.93 10.82
CA TYR A 183 8.26 -8.76 11.75
C TYR A 183 9.10 -7.96 12.75
N LEU A 184 9.63 -6.80 12.34
CA LEU A 184 10.32 -5.89 13.26
C LEU A 184 9.34 -5.33 14.31
N LEU A 185 8.14 -4.92 13.89
CA LEU A 185 7.12 -4.38 14.78
C LEU A 185 6.60 -5.42 15.77
N GLU A 186 6.33 -6.65 15.30
CA GLU A 186 5.93 -7.77 16.17
C GLU A 186 7.01 -8.09 17.21
N HIS A 187 8.29 -8.11 16.79
CA HIS A 187 9.40 -8.35 17.70
C HIS A 187 9.55 -7.20 18.71
N LEU A 188 9.42 -5.96 18.25
CA LEU A 188 9.46 -4.78 19.12
C LEU A 188 8.33 -4.83 20.15
N GLU A 189 7.10 -5.06 19.74
CA GLU A 189 5.93 -5.16 20.62
C GLU A 189 6.16 -6.18 21.74
N LYS A 190 6.61 -7.38 21.37
CA LYS A 190 6.94 -8.43 22.33
C LYS A 190 7.95 -7.97 23.37
N VAL A 191 9.02 -7.28 22.96
CA VAL A 191 10.03 -6.77 23.89
C VAL A 191 9.44 -5.66 24.78
N LEU A 192 8.67 -4.73 24.22
CA LEU A 192 8.07 -3.63 24.98
C LEU A 192 7.09 -4.12 26.04
N VAL A 193 6.33 -5.18 25.75
CA VAL A 193 5.45 -5.84 26.73
C VAL A 193 6.27 -6.50 27.84
N GLN A 194 7.33 -7.23 27.49
CA GLN A 194 8.19 -7.87 28.49
C GLN A 194 8.93 -6.86 29.38
N THR A 195 9.24 -5.67 28.88
CA THR A 195 9.86 -4.60 29.67
C THR A 195 8.85 -3.73 30.41
N GLU A 196 7.55 -4.07 30.38
CA GLU A 196 6.44 -3.30 30.96
C GLU A 196 6.32 -1.86 30.42
N PHE A 197 6.96 -1.56 29.28
CA PHE A 197 6.82 -0.27 28.60
C PHE A 197 5.48 -0.16 27.87
N LEU A 198 5.00 -1.30 27.35
CA LEU A 198 3.70 -1.42 26.72
C LEU A 198 2.82 -2.33 27.58
N ASP A 199 1.72 -1.77 28.10
CA ASP A 199 0.66 -2.54 28.72
C ASP A 199 -0.31 -3.03 27.61
N PRO A 200 -0.48 -4.34 27.40
CA PRO A 200 -1.41 -4.88 26.40
C PRO A 200 -2.87 -4.53 26.66
N GLU A 201 -3.26 -4.26 27.91
CA GLU A 201 -4.63 -3.87 28.28
C GLU A 201 -4.88 -2.37 28.07
N MET A 202 -3.82 -1.56 28.04
CA MET A 202 -3.85 -0.12 27.75
C MET A 202 -2.78 0.29 26.73
N PRO A 203 -2.81 -0.26 25.50
CA PRO A 203 -1.72 -0.11 24.54
C PRO A 203 -1.58 1.31 23.97
N MET A 204 -2.57 2.18 24.22
CA MET A 204 -2.67 3.53 23.69
C MET A 204 -2.49 3.51 22.15
N GLN A 205 -1.59 4.34 21.59
CA GLN A 205 -1.22 4.36 20.17
C GLN A 205 0.28 4.09 19.97
N VAL A 206 0.91 3.38 20.91
CA VAL A 206 2.37 3.20 20.93
C VAL A 206 2.85 2.48 19.67
N MET A 207 2.29 1.31 19.38
CA MET A 207 2.68 0.52 18.20
C MET A 207 2.32 1.23 16.88
N THR A 208 1.19 1.94 16.83
CA THR A 208 0.85 2.78 15.67
C THR A 208 1.90 3.87 15.42
N ARG A 209 2.45 4.49 16.48
CA ARG A 209 3.50 5.50 16.36
C ARG A 209 4.84 4.90 15.93
N PHE A 210 5.21 3.73 16.43
CA PHE A 210 6.39 3.00 15.95
C PHE A 210 6.25 2.60 14.47
N ARG A 211 5.10 2.07 14.08
CA ARG A 211 4.79 1.76 12.67
C ARG A 211 4.98 2.97 11.78
N ARG A 212 4.36 4.10 12.14
CA ARG A 212 4.52 5.37 11.42
C ARG A 212 5.99 5.84 11.37
N MET A 213 6.74 5.67 12.46
CA MET A 213 8.15 6.04 12.52
C MET A 213 8.99 5.23 11.53
N PHE A 214 8.84 3.91 11.49
CA PHE A 214 9.58 3.05 10.57
C PHE A 214 9.16 3.25 9.10
N GLN A 215 7.85 3.39 8.84
CA GLN A 215 7.33 3.69 7.49
C GLN A 215 7.87 5.00 6.93
N ARG A 216 8.02 6.04 7.77
CA ARG A 216 8.60 7.33 7.36
C ARG A 216 10.10 7.25 7.13
N SER A 217 10.80 6.40 7.88
CA SER A 217 12.26 6.29 7.83
C SER A 217 12.74 5.54 6.59
N ARG A 218 11.86 4.74 5.95
CA ARG A 218 12.16 3.97 4.73
C ARG A 218 13.40 3.07 4.91
N LEU A 219 13.36 2.28 5.97
CA LEU A 219 14.48 1.43 6.37
C LEU A 219 14.89 0.47 5.26
N ASP A 220 16.19 0.20 5.16
CA ASP A 220 16.71 -0.89 4.35
C ASP A 220 16.71 -2.23 5.11
N GLN A 221 17.01 -3.31 4.40
CA GLN A 221 17.03 -4.66 4.98
C GLN A 221 18.09 -4.84 6.08
N GLN A 222 19.23 -4.16 5.97
CA GLN A 222 20.31 -4.22 6.95
C GLN A 222 19.93 -3.47 8.23
N GLU A 223 19.32 -2.30 8.12
CA GLU A 223 18.80 -1.52 9.24
C GLU A 223 17.73 -2.29 10.01
N VAL A 224 16.79 -2.94 9.32
CA VAL A 224 15.82 -3.85 9.95
C VAL A 224 16.54 -4.99 10.69
N GLY A 225 17.55 -5.61 10.06
CA GLY A 225 18.37 -6.64 10.69
C GLY A 225 19.09 -6.17 11.96
N MET A 226 19.67 -4.97 11.93
CA MET A 226 20.34 -4.36 13.08
C MET A 226 19.38 -4.10 14.24
N LEU A 227 18.19 -3.53 13.96
CA LEU A 227 17.17 -3.27 14.97
C LEU A 227 16.66 -4.56 15.60
N ARG A 228 16.38 -5.60 14.80
CA ARG A 228 16.01 -6.92 15.33
C ARG A 228 17.13 -7.55 16.15
N GLY A 229 18.38 -7.41 15.73
CA GLY A 229 19.55 -7.86 16.49
C GLY A 229 19.67 -7.18 17.85
N MET A 230 19.40 -5.87 17.92
CA MET A 230 19.31 -5.10 19.16
C MET A 230 18.22 -5.66 20.09
N LEU A 231 17.01 -5.88 19.58
CA LEU A 231 15.89 -6.47 20.33
C LEU A 231 16.23 -7.87 20.87
N THR A 232 16.85 -8.73 20.05
CA THR A 232 17.32 -10.05 20.50
C THR A 232 18.36 -9.94 21.62
N SER A 233 19.26 -8.95 21.56
CA SER A 233 20.24 -8.72 22.63
C SER A 233 19.56 -8.30 23.94
N MET A 234 18.51 -7.48 23.87
CA MET A 234 17.70 -7.09 25.04
C MET A 234 16.98 -8.30 25.64
N GLU A 235 16.30 -9.12 24.84
CA GLU A 235 15.61 -10.34 25.32
C GLU A 235 16.57 -11.31 26.03
N LYS A 236 17.80 -11.47 25.53
CA LYS A 236 18.80 -12.34 26.19
C LYS A 236 19.16 -11.86 27.59
N LYS A 237 19.31 -10.54 27.76
CA LYS A 237 19.60 -9.90 29.05
C LYS A 237 18.43 -10.05 30.03
N MET A 238 17.19 -9.99 29.56
CA MET A 238 15.99 -10.11 30.42
C MET A 238 15.76 -11.52 30.95
N LYS A 239 16.31 -12.54 30.30
CA LYS A 239 16.25 -13.94 30.73
C LYS A 239 17.41 -14.36 31.65
N SER A 240 18.39 -13.48 31.84
CA SER A 240 19.59 -13.72 32.67
C SER A 240 19.39 -13.11 34.05
#